data_AF-A0A353GYZ4-F1
#
_entry.id   AF-A0A353GYZ4-F1
#
_cell.length_a   1.000
_cell.length_b   1.000
_cell.length_c   1.000
_cell.angle_alpha   90.00
_cell.angle_beta   90.00
_cell.angle_gamma   90.00
#
_symmetry.space_group_name_H-M   'P 1'
#
loop_
_entity.id
_entity.type
_entity.pdbx_description
1 polymer ?
#
loop_
_entity_poly.entity_id
_entity_poly.type
_entity_poly.pdbx_seq_one_letter_code
_entity_poly.pdbx_strand_id
1 'polypeptide(L)' 'MEELLNYFNCEEGGPVTPLEIKAAIILKGVSQTSIAKELGIAKSLVSMVIHGTEKNAKVRKAIAKIMGQPVKKIWPK' A
#
# COMPACT_ATOMS: atom_id res chain seq x y z
N MET A 1 28.99 -0.25 13.88
CA MET A 1 28.01 0.71 13.34
C MET A 1 27.23 0.14 12.14
N GLU A 2 27.62 -1.03 11.63
CA GLU A 2 27.00 -1.70 10.47
C GLU A 2 25.86 -2.67 10.87
N GLU A 3 25.71 -3.00 12.16
CA GLU A 3 24.67 -3.90 12.67
C GLU A 3 23.28 -3.25 12.81
N LEU A 4 23.18 -1.92 12.83
CA LEU A 4 21.88 -1.22 12.95
C LEU A 4 21.11 -1.12 11.63
N LEU A 5 21.77 -1.35 10.49
CA LEU A 5 21.11 -1.41 9.18
C LEU A 5 20.37 -2.75 8.96
N ASN A 6 20.73 -3.80 9.72
CA ASN A 6 20.09 -5.12 9.63
C ASN A 6 18.78 -5.25 10.42
N TYR A 7 18.46 -4.31 11.31
CA TYR A 7 17.22 -4.35 12.12
C TYR A 7 15.97 -3.93 11.33
N PHE A 8 16.14 -3.39 10.11
CA PHE A 8 15.07 -2.98 9.20
C PHE A 8 14.78 -3.97 8.08
N ASN A 9 15.49 -5.11 8.02
CA ASN A 9 15.25 -6.14 7.02
C ASN A 9 14.00 -6.95 7.38
N CYS A 10 12.82 -6.39 7.11
CA CYS A 10 11.59 -7.17 6.95
C CYS A 10 11.83 -8.13 5.77
N GLU A 11 11.75 -9.43 6.03
CA GLU A 11 12.15 -10.49 5.10
C GLU A 11 11.69 -10.22 3.66
N GLU A 12 12.64 -10.25 2.72
CA GLU A 12 12.36 -10.04 1.30
C GLU A 12 11.38 -11.12 0.77
N GLY A 13 10.09 -10.80 0.73
CA GLY A 13 9.08 -11.66 0.12
C GLY A 13 7.74 -11.77 0.86
N GLY A 14 7.59 -11.18 2.05
CA GLY A 14 6.33 -11.17 2.79
C GLY A 14 5.22 -10.31 2.13
N PRO A 15 3.93 -10.61 2.37
CA PRO A 15 2.84 -9.72 1.97
C PRO A 15 2.99 -8.35 2.65
N VAL A 16 2.87 -7.29 1.86
CA VAL A 16 3.02 -5.92 2.35
C VAL A 16 1.94 -5.60 3.38
N THR A 17 2.33 -5.11 4.55
CA THR A 17 1.44 -4.77 5.64
C THR A 17 0.66 -3.48 5.36
N PRO A 18 -0.51 -3.29 6.00
CA PRO A 18 -1.26 -2.03 5.89
C PRO A 18 -0.45 -0.79 6.29
N LEU A 19 0.49 -0.92 7.23
CA LEU A 19 1.33 0.18 7.69
C LEU A 19 2.35 0.57 6.62
N GLU A 20 3.00 -0.39 5.98
CA GLU A 20 3.93 -0.15 4.87
C GLU A 20 3.24 0.49 3.68
N ILE A 21 2.02 0.05 3.33
CA ILE A 21 1.22 0.69 2.28
C ILE A 21 0.97 2.16 2.63
N LYS A 22 0.55 2.45 3.87
CA LYS A 22 0.30 3.82 4.34
C LYS A 22 1.57 4.67 4.30
N ALA A 23 2.69 4.15 4.78
CA ALA A 23 3.97 4.84 4.74
C ALA A 23 4.38 5.14 3.29
N ALA A 24 4.27 4.17 2.39
CA ALA A 24 4.65 4.33 0.99
C ALA A 24 3.81 5.41 0.27
N ILE A 25 2.49 5.46 0.48
CA ILE A 25 1.67 6.53 -0.13
C ILE A 25 2.01 7.90 0.45
N ILE A 26 2.28 8.00 1.76
CA ILE A 26 2.65 9.26 2.43
C ILE A 26 3.99 9.77 1.91
N LEU A 27 5.00 8.90 1.78
CA LEU A 27 6.32 9.24 1.24
C LEU A 27 6.25 9.71 -0.22
N LYS A 28 5.19 9.35 -0.96
CA LYS A 28 4.91 9.84 -2.31
C LYS A 28 4.05 11.11 -2.34
N GLY A 29 3.72 11.69 -1.18
CA GLY A 29 2.87 12.87 -1.07
C GLY A 29 1.39 12.60 -1.37
N VAL A 30 0.96 11.34 -1.33
CA VAL A 30 -0.42 10.92 -1.64
C VAL A 30 -1.17 10.57 -0.36
N SER A 31 -2.41 11.05 -0.24
CA SER A 31 -3.32 10.68 0.85
C SER A 31 -4.36 9.65 0.39
N GLN A 32 -4.94 8.91 1.33
CA GLN A 32 -6.09 8.04 1.00
C GLN A 32 -7.28 8.84 0.44
N THR A 33 -7.46 10.07 0.93
CA THR A 33 -8.52 10.98 0.48
C THR A 33 -8.30 11.40 -0.97
N SER A 34 -7.06 11.68 -1.39
CA SER A 34 -6.77 12.00 -2.79
C SER A 34 -7.00 10.81 -3.70
N ILE A 35 -6.61 9.59 -3.28
CA ILE A 35 -6.90 8.35 -4.04
C ILE A 35 -8.42 8.17 -4.20
N ALA A 36 -9.18 8.36 -3.12
CA ALA A 36 -10.63 8.24 -3.14
C ALA A 36 -11.29 9.25 -4.09
N LYS A 37 -10.84 10.51 -4.06
CA LYS A 37 -11.30 11.59 -4.95
C LYS A 37 -10.99 11.30 -6.41
N GLU A 38 -9.75 10.89 -6.72
CA GLU A 38 -9.32 10.55 -8.08
C GLU A 38 -10.14 9.41 -8.68
N LEU A 39 -10.47 8.41 -7.86
CA LEU A 39 -11.24 7.23 -8.30
C LEU A 39 -12.76 7.43 -8.21
N GLY A 40 -13.25 8.54 -7.64
CA GLY A 40 -14.68 8.78 -7.43
C GLY A 40 -15.34 7.79 -6.47
N ILE A 41 -14.65 7.36 -5.42
CA ILE A 41 -15.12 6.36 -4.45
C ILE A 41 -15.09 6.87 -3.00
N ALA A 42 -15.72 6.14 -2.10
CA ALA A 42 -15.62 6.43 -0.66
C ALA A 42 -14.20 6.17 -0.12
N LYS A 43 -13.72 7.05 0.75
CA LYS A 43 -12.43 6.87 1.48
C LYS A 43 -12.41 5.57 2.28
N SER A 44 -13.54 5.15 2.84
CA SER A 44 -13.68 3.88 3.58
C SER A 44 -13.30 2.68 2.73
N LEU A 45 -13.66 2.66 1.44
CA LEU A 45 -13.28 1.59 0.51
C LEU A 45 -11.77 1.53 0.30
N VAL A 46 -11.10 2.69 0.20
CA VAL A 46 -9.62 2.74 0.15
C VAL A 46 -9.01 2.16 1.42
N SER A 47 -9.55 2.52 2.59
CA SER A 47 -9.10 1.97 3.88
C SER A 47 -9.29 0.45 3.96
N MET A 48 -10.46 -0.07 3.56
CA MET A 48 -10.74 -1.51 3.56
C MET A 48 -9.78 -2.28 2.65
N VAL A 49 -9.43 -1.73 1.48
CA VAL A 49 -8.44 -2.34 0.58
C VAL A 49 -7.04 -2.34 1.19
N ILE A 50 -6.60 -1.24 1.82
CA ILE A 50 -5.31 -1.16 2.52
C ILE A 50 -5.23 -2.21 3.64
N HIS A 51 -6.32 -2.41 4.37
CA HIS A 51 -6.42 -3.41 5.43
C HIS A 51 -6.69 -4.84 4.92
N GLY A 52 -6.85 -5.02 3.61
CA GLY A 52 -7.06 -6.33 2.99
C GLY A 52 -8.46 -6.92 3.17
N THR A 53 -9.41 -6.19 3.75
CA THR A 53 -10.80 -6.65 3.93
C THR A 53 -11.62 -6.53 2.65
N GLU A 54 -11.15 -5.76 1.67
CA GLU A 54 -11.74 -5.62 0.34
C GLU A 54 -10.74 -5.85 -0.79
N LYS A 55 -11.24 -6.35 -1.93
CA LYS A 55 -10.42 -6.67 -3.11
C LYS A 55 -10.71 -5.78 -4.32
N ASN A 56 -11.09 -4.52 -4.10
CA ASN A 56 -11.41 -3.60 -5.19
C ASN A 56 -10.20 -3.40 -6.13
N ALA A 57 -10.34 -3.89 -7.37
CA ALA A 57 -9.25 -3.91 -8.33
C ALA A 57 -8.76 -2.50 -8.73
N LYS A 58 -9.64 -1.50 -8.79
CA LYS A 58 -9.28 -0.12 -9.15
C LYS A 58 -8.37 0.49 -8.08
N VAL A 59 -8.73 0.32 -6.81
CA VAL A 59 -7.94 0.81 -5.67
C VAL A 59 -6.60 0.11 -5.59
N ARG A 60 -6.58 -1.24 -5.69
CA ARG A 60 -5.33 -2.02 -5.67
C ARG A 60 -4.37 -1.58 -6.78
N LYS A 61 -4.87 -1.37 -8.00
CA LYS A 61 -4.07 -0.87 -9.14
C LYS A 61 -3.53 0.54 -8.89
N ALA A 62 -4.36 1.44 -8.34
CA ALA A 62 -3.93 2.80 -8.03
C ALA A 62 -2.80 2.82 -6.98
N ILE A 63 -2.96 2.07 -5.88
CA ILE A 63 -1.94 1.95 -4.83
C ILE A 63 -0.67 1.29 -5.39
N ALA A 64 -0.81 0.21 -6.17
CA ALA A 64 0.31 -0.46 -6.82
C ALA A 64 1.13 0.48 -7.71
N LYS A 65 0.44 1.33 -8.49
CA LYS A 65 1.07 2.37 -9.32
C LYS A 65 1.83 3.38 -8.47
N ILE A 66 1.26 3.87 -7.36
CA ILE A 66 1.91 4.82 -6.45
C ILE A 66 3.17 4.21 -5.82
N MET A 67 3.09 2.94 -5.41
CA MET A 67 4.19 2.21 -4.80
C MET A 67 5.25 1.74 -5.80
N GLY A 68 4.96 1.75 -7.10
CA GLY A 68 5.85 1.22 -8.13
C GLY A 68 6.06 -0.30 -8.02
N GLN A 69 5.07 -1.02 -7.48
CA GLN A 69 5.15 -2.48 -7.27
C GLN A 69 3.96 -3.19 -7.92
N PRO A 70 4.11 -4.44 -8.39
CA PRO A 70 2.97 -5.21 -8.90
C PRO A 70 1.91 -5.46 -7.82
N VAL A 71 0.62 -5.44 -8.20
CA VAL A 71 -0.49 -5.75 -7.28
C VAL A 71 -0.27 -7.09 -6.56
N LYS A 72 0.24 -8.11 -7.26
CA LYS A 72 0.53 -9.44 -6.71
C LYS A 72 1.63 -9.44 -5.64
N LYS A 73 2.55 -8.46 -5.67
CA LYS A 73 3.58 -8.30 -4.64
C LYS A 73 2.99 -7.67 -3.37
N ILE A 74 2.09 -6.70 -3.53
CA ILE A 74 1.44 -6.02 -2.40
C ILE A 74 0.36 -6.91 -1.77
N TRP A 75 -0.48 -7.53 -2.60
CA TRP A 75 -1.53 -8.47 -2.21
C TRP A 75 -1.37 -9.79 -2.98
N PRO A 76 -0.67 -10.79 -2.43
CA PRO A 76 -0.46 -12.07 -3.10
C PRO A 76 -1.71 -12.96 -3.18
N LYS A 77 -2.81 -12.60 -2.48
CA LYS A 77 -4.08 -13.34 -2.40
C LYS A 77 -5.29 -12.53 -2.88
#